data_AF-A0A518K9R7-F1
#
_entry.id   AF-A0A518K9R7-F1
#
_cell.length_a   1.000
_cell.length_b   1.000
_cell.length_c   1.000
_cell.angle_alpha   90.00
_cell.angle_beta   90.00
_cell.angle_gamma   90.00
#
_symmetry.space_group_name_H-M   'P 1'
#
loop_
_entity.id
_entity.type
_entity.pdbx_description
1 polymer ?
#
loop_
_entity_poly.entity_id
_entity_poly.type
_entity_poly.pdbx_seq_one_letter_code
_entity_poly.pdbx_strand_id
1 'polypeptide(L)' 'MTLQIDIPEEIAQKLAERVALTGANPVDYVIHAVQQSLAEAERLDRAVGPVREAYAASGLSEDGLGDLLEAEKHALRRGE' A
#
# COMPACT_ATOMS: atom_id res chain seq x y z
N MET A 1 4.87 11.30 22.36
CA MET A 1 3.40 11.31 22.18
C MET A 1 2.90 9.93 22.54
N THR A 2 1.80 9.81 23.27
CA THR A 2 1.22 8.52 23.66
C THR A 2 -0.13 8.38 23.00
N LEU A 3 -0.36 7.26 22.31
CA LEU A 3 -1.62 6.92 21.65
C LEU A 3 -2.25 5.75 22.39
N GLN A 4 -3.51 5.88 22.80
CA GLN A 4 -4.31 4.78 23.34
C GLN A 4 -5.32 4.37 22.27
N ILE A 5 -5.40 3.08 22.01
CA ILE A 5 -6.25 2.51 20.96
C ILE A 5 -6.91 1.27 21.54
N ASP A 6 -8.23 1.23 21.46
CA ASP A 6 -8.99 0.02 21.76
C ASP A 6 -8.96 -0.86 20.52
N ILE A 7 -8.43 -2.07 20.68
CA ILE A 7 -8.41 -3.08 19.62
C ILE A 7 -9.45 -4.17 19.92
N PRO A 8 -10.12 -4.71 18.90
CA PRO A 8 -11.00 -5.85 19.08
C PRO A 8 -10.26 -7.05 19.70
N GLU A 9 -10.96 -7.83 20.51
CA GLU A 9 -10.35 -8.96 21.23
C GLU A 9 -9.73 -10.01 20.29
N GLU A 10 -10.32 -10.23 19.12
CA GLU A 10 -9.74 -11.10 18.08
C GLU A 10 -8.34 -10.63 17.64
N ILE A 11 -8.13 -9.32 17.52
CA ILE A 11 -6.84 -8.74 17.14
C ILE A 11 -5.84 -8.83 18.30
N ALA A 12 -6.32 -8.60 19.54
CA ALA A 12 -5.49 -8.75 20.73
C ALA A 12 -4.96 -10.20 20.89
N GLN A 13 -5.81 -11.20 20.62
CA GLN A 13 -5.40 -12.61 20.63
C GLN A 13 -4.33 -12.90 19.57
N LYS A 14 -4.55 -12.48 18.32
CA LYS A 14 -3.56 -12.65 17.24
C LYS A 14 -2.25 -11.95 17.55
N LEU A 15 -2.29 -10.75 18.14
CA LEU A 15 -1.09 -10.04 18.57
C LEU A 15 -0.34 -10.84 19.65
N ALA A 16 -1.04 -11.32 20.68
CA ALA A 16 -0.44 -12.10 21.75
C ALA A 16 0.24 -13.38 21.23
N GLU A 17 -0.40 -14.10 20.30
CA GLU A 17 0.17 -15.28 19.64
C GLU A 17 1.45 -14.93 18.87
N ARG A 18 1.42 -13.88 18.04
CA ARG A 18 2.57 -13.44 17.22
C ARG A 18 3.75 -13.01 18.08
N VAL A 19 3.49 -12.34 19.17
CA VAL A 19 4.50 -11.87 20.11
C VAL A 19 5.09 -13.03 20.90
N ALA A 20 4.27 -14.00 21.33
CA ALA A 20 4.73 -15.21 22.00
C ALA A 20 5.69 -16.04 21.13
N LEU A 21 5.41 -16.12 19.82
CA LEU A 21 6.27 -16.86 18.86
C LEU A 21 7.62 -16.18 18.61
N THR A 22 7.68 -14.85 18.70
CA THR A 22 8.87 -14.06 18.39
C THR A 22 9.68 -13.68 19.63
N GLY A 23 9.10 -13.87 20.83
CA GLY A 23 9.69 -13.42 22.10
C GLY A 23 9.79 -11.90 22.22
N ALA A 24 9.12 -11.16 21.34
CA ALA A 24 9.16 -9.70 21.31
C ALA A 24 8.32 -9.08 22.44
N ASN A 25 8.47 -7.79 22.68
CA ASN A 25 7.49 -7.03 23.46
C ASN A 25 6.31 -6.67 22.56
N PRO A 26 5.03 -6.79 23.02
CA PRO A 26 3.87 -6.40 22.22
C PRO A 26 3.93 -4.96 21.69
N VAL A 27 4.44 -4.03 22.49
CA VAL A 27 4.56 -2.62 22.11
C VAL A 27 5.57 -2.46 20.98
N ASP A 28 6.75 -3.05 21.12
CA ASP A 28 7.82 -2.96 20.10
C ASP A 28 7.38 -3.62 18.78
N TYR A 29 6.65 -4.73 18.87
CA TYR A 29 6.08 -5.40 17.71
C TYR A 29 5.11 -4.48 16.94
N VAL A 30 4.18 -3.83 17.66
CA VAL A 30 3.21 -2.91 17.05
C VAL A 30 3.90 -1.68 16.47
N ILE A 31 4.89 -1.11 17.17
CA ILE A 31 5.67 0.03 16.65
C ILE A 31 6.35 -0.35 15.35
N HIS A 32 7.01 -1.51 15.31
CA HIS A 32 7.68 -1.99 14.09
C HIS A 32 6.70 -2.20 12.94
N ALA A 33 5.54 -2.81 13.20
CA ALA A 33 4.52 -3.02 12.19
C ALA A 33 3.99 -1.69 11.63
N VAL A 34 3.77 -0.69 12.48
CA VAL A 34 3.35 0.65 12.05
C VAL A 34 4.45 1.32 11.22
N GLN A 35 5.71 1.23 11.62
CA GLN A 35 6.85 1.77 10.86
C GLN A 35 6.94 1.16 9.46
N GLN A 36 6.79 -0.17 9.36
CA GLN A 36 6.79 -0.85 8.07
C GLN A 36 5.62 -0.40 7.19
N SER A 37 4.41 -0.30 7.75
CA SER A 37 3.24 0.15 7.02
C SER A 37 3.39 1.58 6.47
N LEU A 38 3.95 2.49 7.27
CA LEU A 38 4.23 3.86 6.83
C LEU A 38 5.30 3.90 5.73
N ALA A 39 6.38 3.14 5.89
CA ALA A 39 7.44 3.06 4.88
C ALA A 39 6.94 2.47 3.55
N GLU A 40 6.05 1.48 3.60
CA GLU A 40 5.42 0.90 2.40
C GLU A 40 4.51 1.90 1.70
N ALA A 41 3.70 2.66 2.46
CA ALA A 41 2.84 3.70 1.92
C ALA A 41 3.68 4.78 1.21
N GLU A 42 4.76 5.26 1.83
CA GLU A 42 5.68 6.22 1.21
C GLU A 42 6.38 5.66 -0.04
N ARG A 43 6.79 4.38 0.01
CA ARG A 43 7.41 3.71 -1.15
C ARG A 43 6.42 3.63 -2.31
N LEU A 44 5.19 3.24 -2.03
CA LEU A 44 4.14 3.17 -3.04
C LEU A 44 3.89 4.56 -3.61
N ASP A 45 3.70 5.56 -2.76
CA ASP A 45 3.41 6.93 -3.22
C ASP A 45 4.55 7.51 -4.06
N ARG A 46 5.82 7.25 -3.72
CA ARG A 46 6.95 7.62 -4.59
C ARG A 46 6.94 6.91 -5.95
N ALA A 47 6.50 5.66 -5.98
CA ALA A 47 6.50 4.86 -7.20
C ALA A 47 5.35 5.23 -8.15
N VAL A 48 4.13 5.42 -7.63
CA VAL A 48 2.94 5.69 -8.44
C VAL A 48 2.45 7.13 -8.39
N GLY A 49 2.95 7.96 -7.47
CA GLY A 49 2.62 9.38 -7.37
C GLY A 49 2.82 10.15 -8.67
N PRO A 50 3.98 10.04 -9.34
CA PRO A 50 4.21 10.71 -10.63
C PRO A 50 3.23 10.25 -11.72
N VAL A 51 2.87 8.97 -11.73
CA VAL A 51 1.89 8.41 -12.69
C VAL A 51 0.49 8.97 -12.41
N ARG A 52 0.10 9.05 -11.14
CA ARG A 52 -1.18 9.62 -10.70
C ARG A 52 -1.27 11.11 -11.06
N GLU A 53 -0.20 11.87 -10.88
CA GLU A 53 -0.13 13.28 -11.27
C GLU A 53 -0.18 13.46 -12.79
N ALA A 54 0.57 12.66 -13.54
CA ALA A 54 0.54 12.69 -15.00
C ALA A 54 -0.85 12.32 -15.54
N TYR A 55 -1.50 11.33 -14.93
CA TYR A 55 -2.87 10.97 -15.29
C TYR A 55 -3.86 12.11 -14.99
N ALA A 56 -3.80 12.71 -13.80
CA ALA A 56 -4.66 13.83 -13.45
C ALA A 56 -4.44 15.06 -14.37
N ALA A 57 -3.20 15.33 -14.75
CA ALA A 57 -2.84 16.40 -15.67
C ALA A 57 -3.23 16.11 -17.13
N SER A 58 -3.32 14.83 -17.52
CA SER A 58 -3.68 14.43 -18.88
C SER A 58 -5.13 14.76 -19.24
N GLY A 59 -6.01 14.92 -18.24
CA GLY A 59 -7.44 15.13 -18.45
C GLY A 59 -8.14 13.94 -19.12
N LEU A 60 -7.49 12.78 -19.25
CA LEU A 60 -8.14 11.57 -19.73
C LEU A 60 -9.24 11.14 -18.76
N SER A 61 -10.38 10.75 -19.33
CA SER A 61 -11.37 9.99 -18.59
C SER A 61 -10.88 8.57 -18.32
N GLU A 62 -11.50 7.91 -17.35
CA GLU A 62 -11.20 6.51 -17.03
C GLU A 62 -11.43 5.58 -18.24
N ASP A 63 -12.50 5.81 -19.00
CA ASP A 63 -12.77 5.10 -20.25
C ASP A 63 -11.67 5.31 -21.28
N GLY A 64 -11.20 6.57 -21.45
CA GLY A 64 -10.13 6.89 -22.39
C GLY A 64 -8.79 6.29 -22.00
N LEU A 65 -8.52 6.13 -20.70
CA LEU A 65 -7.32 5.45 -20.21
C LEU A 65 -7.39 3.95 -20.58
N GLY A 66 -8.56 3.34 -20.43
CA GLY A 66 -8.79 1.94 -20.84
C GLY A 66 -8.51 1.72 -22.32
N ASP A 67 -9.02 2.61 -23.17
CA ASP A 67 -8.80 2.54 -24.62
C ASP A 67 -7.32 2.69 -24.99
N LEU A 68 -6.60 3.61 -24.32
CA LEU A 68 -5.17 3.80 -24.54
C LEU A 68 -4.34 2.58 -24.14
N LEU A 69 -4.64 1.98 -22.99
CA LEU A 69 -3.95 0.77 -22.51
C LEU A 69 -4.18 -0.44 -23.43
N GLU A 70 -5.40 -0.61 -23.93
CA GLU A 70 -5.70 -1.67 -24.89
C GLU A 70 -5.01 -1.45 -26.24
N ALA A 71 -4.97 -0.21 -26.75
CA ALA A 71 -4.25 0.13 -27.96
C ALA A 71 -2.75 -0.19 -27.86
N GLU A 72 -2.11 0.20 -26.76
CA GLU A 72 -0.69 -0.09 -26.48
C GLU A 72 -0.41 -1.59 -26.33
N LYS A 73 -1.29 -2.31 -25.63
CA LYS A 73 -1.20 -3.79 -25.52
C LYS A 73 -1.31 -4.46 -26.89
N HIS A 74 -2.13 -3.94 -27.78
CA HIS A 74 -2.22 -4.42 -29.15
C HIS A 74 -0.98 -4.06 -29.99
N ALA A 75 -0.37 -2.89 -29.78
CA ALA A 75 0.88 -2.49 -30.43
C ALA A 75 2.06 -3.40 -30.02
N LEU A 76 2.21 -3.67 -28.73
CA LEU A 76 3.24 -4.59 -28.21
C LEU A 76 3.10 -6.01 -28.79
N ARG A 77 1.87 -6.48 -29.02
CA ARG A 77 1.62 -7.79 -29.67
C ARG A 77 1.98 -7.80 -31.16
N ARG A 78 1.99 -6.64 -31.81
CA ARG A 78 2.44 -6.48 -33.20
C ARG A 78 3.95 -6.23 -33.31
N GLY A 79 4.64 -6.02 -32.19
CA GLY A 79 6.08 -5.78 -32.13
C GLY A 79 6.49 -4.36 -32.56
N GLU A 80 5.58 -3.41 -32.45
CA GLU A 80 5.82 -1.96 -32.65
C GLU A 80 6.38 -1.32 -31.37
#